data_AF-A0A1E3G0E2-F1
#
_entry.id   AF-A0A1E3G0E2-F1
#
_cell.length_a   1.000
_cell.length_b   1.000
_cell.length_c   1.000
_cell.angle_alpha   90.00
_cell.angle_beta   90.00
_cell.angle_gamma   90.00
#
_symmetry.space_group_name_H-M   'P 1'
#
loop_
_entity.id
_entity.type
_entity.pdbx_description
1 polymer ?
#
loop_
_entity_poly.entity_id
_entity_poly.type
_entity_poly.pdbx_seq_one_letter_code
_entity_poly.pdbx_strand_id
1 'polypeptide(L)'
;MQKACRRAVLPIGVSLLIFWPTFVFSWFNIGLGYYFGDQNNFLLRVGYEQADSVAFSLNGEYVINNGWVLSSKLAFKVSNFRVGPFVYLTFMQPGNEPKFSFGGLLEVLLSQHLEATVGMIYGEDTPIGKLLFASLRFYAPEPPGMKMTDKLYFELGYRMGAFVLSVGLLEPW
;
A
#
# COMPACT_ATOMS: atom_id res chain seq x y z
N MET A 1 8.03 28.32 42.83
CA MET A 1 7.66 28.62 41.43
C MET A 1 7.62 27.32 40.64
N GLN A 2 6.45 26.69 40.53
CA GLN A 2 6.25 25.49 39.69
C GLN A 2 5.66 25.92 38.35
N LYS A 3 6.39 25.71 37.25
CA LYS A 3 5.87 25.89 35.89
C LYS A 3 5.01 24.68 35.55
N ALA A 4 3.70 24.88 35.46
CA ALA A 4 2.76 23.88 34.98
C ALA A 4 3.04 23.55 33.51
N CYS A 5 3.44 22.32 33.24
CA CYS A 5 3.51 21.74 31.90
C CYS A 5 2.07 21.56 31.38
N ARG A 6 1.58 22.51 30.57
CA ARG A 6 0.29 22.36 29.87
C ARG A 6 0.46 21.30 28.79
N ARG A 7 -0.15 20.12 28.98
CA ARG A 7 -0.36 19.15 27.90
C ARG A 7 -1.22 19.80 26.83
N ALA A 8 -0.69 19.94 25.61
CA ALA A 8 -1.48 20.28 24.44
C ALA A 8 -2.37 19.09 24.12
N VAL A 9 -3.59 19.09 24.64
CA VAL A 9 -4.64 18.17 24.21
C VAL A 9 -5.18 18.74 22.90
N LEU A 10 -4.70 18.22 21.76
CA LEU A 10 -5.34 18.53 20.49
C LEU A 10 -6.78 18.00 20.56
N PRO A 11 -7.80 18.85 20.39
CA PRO A 11 -9.17 18.38 20.38
C PRO A 11 -9.37 17.49 19.14
N ILE A 12 -9.94 16.31 19.35
CA ILE A 12 -10.22 15.29 18.32
C ILE A 12 -10.96 15.88 17.10
N GLY A 13 -11.73 16.96 17.29
CA GLY A 13 -12.40 17.68 16.21
C GLY A 13 -11.47 18.44 15.25
N VAL A 14 -10.31 18.93 15.71
CA VAL A 14 -9.33 19.60 14.83
C VAL A 14 -8.55 18.58 14.00
N SER A 15 -8.29 17.38 14.53
CA SER A 15 -7.70 16.29 13.76
C SER A 15 -8.61 15.89 12.60
N LEU A 16 -9.92 15.73 12.84
CA LEU A 16 -10.90 15.38 11.79
C LEU A 16 -11.02 16.44 10.68
N LEU A 17 -10.91 17.73 11.03
CA LEU A 17 -10.97 18.84 10.06
C LEU A 17 -9.72 18.98 9.18
N ILE A 18 -8.55 18.53 9.66
CA ILE A 18 -7.30 18.53 8.85
C ILE A 18 -7.24 17.29 7.94
N PHE A 19 -7.86 16.18 8.34
CA PHE A 19 -7.98 14.98 7.49
C PHE A 19 -9.07 15.12 6.41
N TRP A 20 -10.11 15.93 6.63
CA TRP A 20 -11.23 16.05 5.67
C TRP A 20 -10.83 16.48 4.24
N PRO A 21 -9.92 17.45 4.02
CA PRO A 21 -9.57 17.90 2.67
C PRO A 21 -8.73 16.88 1.88
N THR A 22 -8.13 15.88 2.54
CA THR A 22 -7.39 14.82 1.85
C THR A 22 -8.30 13.76 1.22
N PHE A 23 -9.61 13.72 1.53
CA PHE A 23 -10.50 12.67 1.02
C PHE A 23 -11.09 12.92 -0.37
N VAL A 24 -10.85 14.08 -0.99
CA VAL A 24 -11.61 14.52 -2.18
C VAL A 24 -11.27 13.73 -3.48
N PHE A 25 -10.19 12.94 -3.50
CA PHE A 25 -9.82 12.08 -4.66
C PHE A 25 -9.22 10.74 -4.22
N SER A 26 -10.04 9.92 -3.57
CA SER A 26 -9.61 8.67 -2.96
C SER A 26 -10.28 7.47 -3.62
N TRP A 27 -9.56 6.36 -3.71
CA TRP A 27 -10.06 5.10 -4.26
C TRP A 27 -10.12 4.01 -3.20
N PHE A 28 -11.24 3.28 -3.14
CA PHE A 28 -11.28 1.96 -2.54
C PHE A 28 -10.60 0.95 -3.47
N ASN A 29 -9.63 0.22 -2.94
CA ASN A 29 -8.90 -0.81 -3.65
C ASN A 29 -9.44 -2.19 -3.27
N ILE A 30 -10.10 -2.87 -4.19
CA ILE A 30 -10.58 -4.24 -3.99
C ILE A 30 -9.91 -5.14 -5.01
N GLY A 31 -9.42 -6.30 -4.61
CA GLY A 31 -8.73 -7.16 -5.55
C GLY A 31 -8.64 -8.63 -5.13
N LEU A 32 -8.22 -9.43 -6.09
CA LEU A 32 -7.96 -10.86 -5.94
C LEU A 32 -6.58 -11.15 -6.51
N GLY A 33 -5.92 -12.18 -6.01
CA GLY A 33 -4.62 -12.56 -6.54
C GLY A 33 -4.13 -13.90 -6.04
N TYR A 34 -2.87 -14.17 -6.36
CA TYR A 34 -2.21 -15.42 -6.05
C TYR A 34 -0.73 -15.19 -5.75
N TYR A 35 -0.27 -15.73 -4.63
CA TYR A 35 1.15 -15.84 -4.28
C TYR A 35 1.76 -17.07 -4.93
N PHE A 36 2.93 -16.93 -5.54
CA PHE A 36 3.75 -18.02 -6.08
C PHE A 36 5.04 -18.18 -5.26
N GLY A 37 5.40 -19.43 -4.93
CA GLY A 37 6.63 -19.80 -4.23
C GLY A 37 6.37 -20.73 -3.05
N ASP A 38 7.05 -20.49 -1.92
CA ASP A 38 6.99 -21.33 -0.72
C ASP A 38 5.61 -21.29 -0.03
N GLN A 39 4.75 -20.35 -0.39
CA GLN A 39 3.42 -20.14 0.19
C GLN A 39 2.40 -19.88 -0.91
N ASN A 40 2.25 -20.86 -1.82
CA ASN A 40 1.26 -20.83 -2.90
C ASN A 40 -0.16 -20.64 -2.35
N ASN A 41 -0.75 -19.47 -2.58
CA ASN A 41 -2.02 -19.17 -1.95
C ASN A 41 -2.82 -18.06 -2.62
N PHE A 42 -4.14 -18.15 -2.52
CA PHE A 42 -5.03 -17.08 -2.96
C PHE A 42 -5.00 -15.93 -1.96
N LEU A 43 -5.13 -14.71 -2.47
CA LEU A 43 -5.26 -13.51 -1.67
C LEU A 43 -6.52 -12.73 -2.05
N LEU A 44 -7.15 -12.15 -1.03
CA LEU A 44 -8.21 -11.15 -1.15
C LEU A 44 -7.63 -9.81 -0.68
N ARG A 45 -7.72 -8.76 -1.49
CA ARG A 45 -7.22 -7.41 -1.17
C ARG A 45 -8.40 -6.48 -0.93
N VAL A 46 -8.30 -5.70 0.14
CA VAL A 46 -9.15 -4.53 0.42
C VAL A 46 -8.26 -3.39 0.89
N GLY A 47 -8.55 -2.17 0.48
CA GLY A 47 -7.67 -1.06 0.79
C GLY A 47 -8.20 0.28 0.35
N TYR A 48 -7.37 1.28 0.57
CA TYR A 48 -7.62 2.68 0.28
C TYR A 48 -6.36 3.27 -0.35
N GLU A 49 -6.52 3.99 -1.46
CA GLU A 49 -5.43 4.66 -2.15
C GLU A 49 -5.81 6.11 -2.47
N GLN A 50 -4.86 7.02 -2.31
CA GLN A 50 -4.95 8.41 -2.73
C GLN A 50 -3.69 8.71 -3.54
N ALA A 51 -3.84 9.34 -4.73
CA ALA A 51 -2.72 9.52 -5.66
C ALA A 51 -2.37 10.98 -5.97
N ASP A 52 -2.79 11.91 -5.11
CA ASP A 52 -2.57 13.35 -5.30
C ASP A 52 -1.09 13.76 -5.04
N SER A 53 -0.88 14.98 -4.56
CA SER A 53 0.44 15.55 -4.22
C SER A 53 1.20 14.70 -3.18
N VAL A 54 0.45 14.00 -2.33
CA VAL A 54 0.95 12.97 -1.42
C VAL A 54 0.22 11.68 -1.76
N ALA A 55 0.95 10.69 -2.26
CA ALA A 55 0.38 9.39 -2.57
C ALA A 55 0.34 8.55 -1.30
N PHE A 56 -0.86 8.23 -0.83
CA PHE A 56 -1.07 7.35 0.32
C PHE A 56 -1.72 6.06 -0.14
N SER A 57 -1.33 4.94 0.46
CA SER A 57 -2.04 3.68 0.28
C SER A 57 -2.00 2.88 1.57
N LEU A 58 -3.13 2.24 1.88
CA LEU A 58 -3.28 1.27 2.95
C LEU A 58 -4.05 0.07 2.37
N ASN A 59 -3.39 -1.07 2.29
CA ASN A 59 -3.95 -2.30 1.74
C ASN A 59 -3.87 -3.41 2.79
N GLY A 60 -5.00 -4.03 3.07
CA GLY A 60 -5.11 -5.30 3.78
C GLY A 60 -5.32 -6.45 2.81
N GLU A 61 -4.47 -7.46 2.89
CA GLU A 61 -4.53 -8.66 2.08
C GLU A 61 -4.77 -9.86 2.99
N TYR A 62 -5.90 -10.53 2.81
CA TYR A 62 -6.16 -11.81 3.44
C TYR A 62 -5.61 -12.92 2.56
N VAL A 63 -4.53 -13.55 3.00
CA VAL A 63 -3.94 -14.71 2.35
C VAL A 63 -4.60 -15.94 2.95
N ILE A 64 -5.34 -16.70 2.13
CA ILE A 64 -6.06 -17.89 2.59
C ILE A 64 -5.06 -18.79 3.33
N ASN A 65 -5.42 -19.42 4.45
CA ASN A 65 -4.51 -20.24 5.26
C ASN A 65 -3.25 -19.54 5.85
N ASN A 66 -2.94 -18.29 5.56
CA ASN A 66 -1.73 -17.63 6.07
C ASN A 66 -2.03 -16.38 6.91
N GLY A 67 -3.26 -15.85 6.84
CA GLY A 67 -3.73 -14.75 7.68
C GLY A 67 -3.71 -13.40 6.97
N TRP A 68 -3.64 -12.33 7.75
CA TRP A 68 -3.70 -10.96 7.23
C TRP A 68 -2.32 -10.38 7.04
N VAL A 69 -2.14 -9.70 5.92
CA VAL A 69 -0.99 -8.85 5.62
C VAL A 69 -1.51 -7.43 5.46
N LEU A 70 -1.01 -6.49 6.25
CA LEU A 70 -1.27 -5.07 6.06
C LEU A 70 -0.03 -4.42 5.46
N SER A 71 -0.22 -3.64 4.42
CA SER A 71 0.81 -2.83 3.80
C SER A 71 0.35 -1.39 3.71
N SER A 72 1.24 -0.45 4.00
CA SER A 72 0.96 0.96 3.83
C SER A 72 2.15 1.69 3.24
N LYS A 73 1.88 2.61 2.32
CA LYS A 73 2.87 3.55 1.79
C LYS A 73 2.40 4.98 1.96
N LEU A 74 3.37 5.86 2.19
CA LEU A 74 3.23 7.29 2.04
C LEU A 74 4.36 7.75 1.12
N ALA A 75 4.05 8.34 -0.03
CA ALA A 75 5.04 8.70 -1.03
C ALA A 75 4.86 10.15 -1.48
N PHE A 76 5.98 10.87 -1.53
CA PHE A 76 6.05 12.27 -1.89
C PHE A 76 6.57 12.40 -3.31
N LYS A 77 5.90 13.22 -4.14
CA LYS A 77 6.33 13.47 -5.52
C LYS A 77 7.61 14.30 -5.54
N VAL A 78 8.66 13.76 -6.14
CA VAL A 78 9.94 14.41 -6.39
C VAL A 78 10.21 14.34 -7.89
N SER A 79 9.94 15.44 -8.61
CA SER A 79 10.04 15.49 -10.08
C SER A 79 9.17 14.39 -10.74
N ASN A 80 9.82 13.42 -11.41
CA ASN A 80 9.19 12.33 -12.17
C ASN A 80 9.04 11.02 -11.38
N PHE A 81 9.47 10.98 -10.12
CA PHE A 81 9.33 9.81 -9.26
C PHE A 81 8.65 10.19 -7.94
N ARG A 82 8.21 9.19 -7.19
CA ARG A 82 7.72 9.33 -5.82
C ARG A 82 8.60 8.52 -4.89
N VAL A 83 8.84 9.01 -3.69
CA VAL A 83 9.69 8.35 -2.69
C VAL A 83 9.05 8.49 -1.32
N GLY A 84 9.20 7.48 -0.48
CA GLY A 84 8.75 7.60 0.90
C GLY A 84 8.76 6.30 1.67
N PRO A 85 8.27 6.32 2.92
CA PRO A 85 8.24 5.15 3.76
C PRO A 85 7.22 4.11 3.28
N PHE A 86 7.58 2.85 3.53
CA PHE A 86 6.73 1.68 3.41
C PHE A 86 6.67 0.95 4.74
N VAL A 87 5.49 0.52 5.14
CA VAL A 87 5.27 -0.30 6.34
C VAL A 87 4.58 -1.58 5.92
N TYR A 88 5.03 -2.69 6.50
CA TYR A 88 4.50 -4.01 6.27
C TYR A 88 4.28 -4.72 7.60
N LEU A 89 3.08 -5.24 7.80
CA LEU A 89 2.63 -5.89 9.01
C LEU A 89 2.02 -7.24 8.64
N THR A 90 2.57 -8.32 9.19
CA THR A 90 2.04 -9.67 8.94
C THR A 90 1.44 -10.24 10.22
N PHE A 91 0.15 -10.51 10.18
CA PHE A 91 -0.61 -11.24 11.20
C PHE A 91 -0.79 -12.68 10.71
N MET A 92 0.16 -13.53 11.08
CA MET A 92 0.05 -14.96 10.78
C MET A 92 -1.05 -15.62 11.63
N GLN A 93 -1.40 -16.87 11.31
CA GLN A 93 -2.40 -17.66 12.01
C GLN A 93 -2.30 -17.60 13.56
N PRO A 94 -3.40 -17.89 14.29
CA PRO A 94 -3.42 -17.89 15.76
C PRO A 94 -2.25 -18.70 16.35
N GLY A 95 -1.43 -18.05 17.17
CA GLY A 95 -0.24 -18.65 17.80
C GLY A 95 1.10 -18.12 17.29
N ASN A 96 1.11 -17.35 16.19
CA ASN A 96 2.31 -16.65 15.72
C ASN A 96 2.29 -15.17 16.14
N GLU A 97 3.46 -14.66 16.53
CA GLU A 97 3.62 -13.23 16.83
C GLU A 97 3.51 -12.39 15.55
N PRO A 98 2.86 -11.20 15.62
CA PRO A 98 2.78 -10.30 14.50
C PRO A 98 4.17 -9.78 14.14
N LYS A 99 4.51 -9.79 12.86
CA LYS A 99 5.79 -9.29 12.36
C LYS A 99 5.62 -7.90 11.78
N PHE A 100 6.40 -6.95 12.30
CA PHE A 100 6.49 -5.59 11.78
C PHE A 100 7.75 -5.44 10.93
N SER A 101 7.62 -4.75 9.80
CA SER A 101 8.73 -4.42 8.95
C SER A 101 8.51 -3.03 8.35
N PHE A 102 9.58 -2.25 8.22
CA PHE A 102 9.55 -0.87 7.76
C PHE A 102 10.62 -0.66 6.70
N GLY A 103 10.40 0.27 5.80
CA GLY A 103 11.23 0.40 4.61
C GLY A 103 11.08 1.72 3.90
N GLY A 104 11.81 1.83 2.80
CA GLY A 104 11.68 2.90 1.84
C GLY A 104 11.29 2.35 0.48
N LEU A 105 10.52 3.13 -0.26
CA LEU A 105 10.17 2.84 -1.65
C LEU A 105 10.53 4.00 -2.57
N LEU A 106 10.67 3.66 -3.84
CA LEU A 106 10.73 4.54 -4.97
C LEU A 106 9.72 4.04 -6.00
N GLU A 107 8.85 4.93 -6.45
CA GLU A 107 7.78 4.67 -7.42
C GLU A 107 7.98 5.57 -8.64
N VAL A 108 7.84 5.00 -9.84
CA VAL A 108 7.99 5.69 -11.11
C VAL A 108 6.79 5.38 -11.98
N LEU A 109 6.14 6.44 -12.47
CA LEU A 109 5.13 6.32 -13.52
C LEU A 109 5.86 6.28 -14.87
N LEU A 110 5.99 5.09 -15.47
CA LEU A 110 6.69 4.89 -16.74
C LEU A 110 5.83 5.32 -17.93
N SER A 111 4.51 5.21 -17.81
CA SER A 111 3.54 5.72 -18.78
C SER A 111 2.18 5.99 -18.10
N GLN A 112 1.19 6.50 -18.84
CA GLN A 112 -0.18 6.68 -18.32
C GLN A 112 -0.82 5.39 -17.79
N HIS A 113 -0.31 4.23 -18.20
CA HIS A 113 -0.86 2.91 -17.87
C HIS A 113 0.13 2.00 -17.14
N LEU A 114 1.34 2.46 -16.82
CA LEU A 114 2.38 1.62 -16.23
C LEU A 114 3.09 2.33 -15.09
N GLU A 115 3.03 1.72 -13.92
CA GLU A 115 3.71 2.14 -12.70
C GLU A 115 4.68 1.05 -12.25
N ALA A 116 5.88 1.45 -11.86
CA ALA A 116 6.89 0.59 -11.27
C ALA A 116 7.22 1.07 -9.86
N THR A 117 7.19 0.18 -8.88
CA THR A 117 7.65 0.46 -7.52
C THR A 117 8.79 -0.48 -7.15
N VAL A 118 9.82 0.04 -6.51
CA VAL A 118 10.92 -0.73 -5.94
C VAL A 118 11.23 -0.21 -4.55
N GLY A 119 11.66 -1.07 -3.65
CA GLY A 119 11.93 -0.68 -2.28
C GLY A 119 12.69 -1.73 -1.51
N MET A 120 13.02 -1.36 -0.28
CA MET A 120 13.62 -2.27 0.68
C MET A 120 12.87 -2.19 1.99
N ILE A 121 12.61 -3.35 2.58
CA ILE A 121 11.89 -3.56 3.83
C ILE A 121 12.84 -4.20 4.82
N TYR A 122 12.91 -3.65 6.02
CA TYR A 122 13.71 -4.11 7.14
C TYR A 122 12.80 -4.54 8.28
N GLY A 123 13.16 -5.63 8.95
CA GLY A 123 12.52 -6.10 10.17
C GLY A 123 13.55 -6.86 11.00
N GLU A 124 13.28 -7.02 12.29
CA GLU A 124 14.22 -7.55 13.29
C GLU A 124 14.90 -8.87 12.86
N ASP A 125 14.18 -9.75 12.17
CA ASP A 125 14.67 -11.03 11.66
C ASP A 125 14.47 -11.23 10.15
N THR A 126 14.51 -10.15 9.35
CA THR A 126 14.26 -10.28 7.89
C THR A 126 15.52 -10.75 7.15
N PRO A 127 15.53 -11.95 6.54
CA PRO A 127 16.68 -12.41 5.74
C PRO A 127 16.93 -11.48 4.56
N ILE A 128 18.19 -11.38 4.11
CA ILE A 128 18.59 -10.51 2.99
C ILE A 128 17.73 -10.73 1.73
N GLY A 129 17.42 -11.99 1.41
CA GLY A 129 16.56 -12.35 0.27
C GLY A 129 15.09 -11.92 0.39
N LYS A 130 14.66 -11.43 1.56
CA LYS A 130 13.30 -10.92 1.81
C LYS A 130 13.25 -9.41 2.01
N LEU A 131 14.40 -8.72 1.92
CA LEU A 131 14.48 -7.28 2.07
C LEU A 131 13.89 -6.55 0.86
N LEU A 132 13.93 -7.14 -0.34
CA LEU A 132 13.48 -6.46 -1.55
C LEU A 132 11.95 -6.45 -1.66
N PHE A 133 11.43 -5.28 -2.01
CA PHE A 133 10.08 -5.09 -2.53
C PHE A 133 10.15 -4.60 -3.98
N ALA A 134 9.36 -5.18 -4.86
CA ALA A 134 9.20 -4.68 -6.21
C ALA A 134 7.76 -4.91 -6.69
N SER A 135 7.22 -4.01 -7.51
CA SER A 135 5.96 -4.22 -8.21
C SER A 135 5.92 -3.51 -9.56
N LEU A 136 5.19 -4.11 -10.48
CA LEU A 136 4.78 -3.53 -11.76
C LEU A 136 3.27 -3.56 -11.81
N ARG A 137 2.65 -2.38 -11.93
CA ARG A 137 1.20 -2.22 -11.99
C ARG A 137 0.81 -1.66 -13.35
N PHE A 138 -0.05 -2.39 -14.05
CA PHE A 138 -0.60 -2.06 -15.35
C PHE A 138 -2.05 -1.65 -15.19
N TYR A 139 -2.40 -0.43 -15.59
CA TYR A 139 -3.78 0.04 -15.58
C TYR A 139 -4.44 -0.27 -16.93
N ALA A 140 -5.62 -0.88 -16.90
CA ALA A 140 -6.38 -1.12 -18.11
C ALA A 140 -6.72 0.23 -18.78
N PRO A 141 -6.51 0.38 -20.10
CA PRO A 141 -6.87 1.61 -20.79
C PRO A 141 -8.38 1.82 -20.77
N GLU A 142 -8.80 3.07 -20.65
CA GLU A 142 -10.21 3.43 -20.74
C GLU A 142 -10.74 3.12 -22.16
N PRO A 143 -11.94 2.51 -22.30
CA PRO A 143 -12.57 2.34 -23.59
C PRO A 143 -12.75 3.70 -24.29
N PRO A 144 -12.52 3.79 -25.62
CA PRO A 144 -12.67 5.04 -26.35
C PRO A 144 -14.07 5.62 -26.16
N GLY A 145 -14.14 6.85 -25.64
CA GLY A 145 -15.40 7.58 -25.43
C GLY A 145 -16.08 7.38 -24.07
N MET A 146 -15.50 6.61 -23.14
CA MET A 146 -16.00 6.47 -21.77
C MET A 146 -14.94 6.94 -20.77
N LYS A 147 -15.23 8.00 -20.01
CA LYS A 147 -14.42 8.38 -18.85
C LYS A 147 -14.85 7.53 -17.65
N MET A 148 -14.17 6.41 -17.43
CA MET A 148 -14.40 5.62 -16.22
C MET A 148 -13.67 6.25 -15.05
N THR A 149 -14.38 6.50 -13.97
CA THR A 149 -13.79 6.94 -12.70
C THR A 149 -13.02 5.81 -12.02
N ASP A 150 -13.43 4.58 -12.31
CA ASP A 150 -12.88 3.36 -11.75
C ASP A 150 -11.68 2.91 -12.58
N LYS A 151 -10.64 2.41 -11.91
CA LYS A 151 -9.43 1.93 -12.59
C LYS A 151 -9.21 0.46 -12.30
N LEU A 152 -9.34 -0.37 -13.32
CA LEU A 152 -8.91 -1.76 -13.28
C LEU A 152 -7.39 -1.83 -13.47
N TYR A 153 -6.71 -2.64 -12.66
CA TYR A 153 -5.28 -2.87 -12.80
C TYR A 153 -4.88 -4.34 -12.64
N PHE A 154 -3.75 -4.68 -13.24
CA PHE A 154 -3.01 -5.92 -13.04
C PHE A 154 -1.69 -5.58 -12.36
N GLU A 155 -1.34 -6.29 -11.29
CA GLU A 155 -0.11 -6.04 -10.54
C GLU A 155 0.71 -7.33 -10.44
N LEU A 156 1.97 -7.25 -10.87
CA LEU A 156 2.99 -8.27 -10.63
C LEU A 156 3.93 -7.75 -9.55
N GLY A 157 3.99 -8.43 -8.41
CA GLY A 157 4.79 -8.05 -7.26
C GLY A 157 5.81 -9.09 -6.86
N TYR A 158 6.85 -8.65 -6.18
CA TYR A 158 7.76 -9.45 -5.38
C TYR A 158 7.84 -8.83 -3.99
N ARG A 159 7.49 -9.59 -2.96
CA ARG A 159 7.53 -9.14 -1.57
C ARG A 159 7.78 -10.29 -0.62
N MET A 160 8.66 -10.07 0.35
CA MET A 160 8.99 -11.03 1.41
C MET A 160 9.41 -12.42 0.91
N GLY A 161 10.03 -12.49 -0.27
CA GLY A 161 10.49 -13.76 -0.86
C GLY A 161 9.49 -14.45 -1.79
N ALA A 162 8.30 -13.90 -1.99
CA ALA A 162 7.27 -14.48 -2.84
C ALA A 162 6.88 -13.56 -4.00
N PHE A 163 6.57 -14.17 -5.14
CA PHE A 163 5.96 -13.46 -6.26
C PHE A 163 4.45 -13.39 -6.07
N VAL A 164 3.84 -12.31 -6.55
CA VAL A 164 2.39 -12.11 -6.49
C VAL A 164 1.87 -11.65 -7.82
N LEU A 165 0.79 -12.26 -8.27
CA LEU A 165 -0.03 -11.72 -9.33
C LEU A 165 -1.37 -11.31 -8.73
N SER A 166 -1.82 -10.08 -8.98
CA SER A 166 -3.15 -9.64 -8.55
C SER A 166 -3.84 -8.81 -9.61
N VAL A 167 -5.17 -8.83 -9.53
CA VAL A 167 -6.07 -7.98 -10.28
C VAL A 167 -6.85 -7.17 -9.25
N GLY A 168 -6.92 -5.86 -9.44
CA GLY A 168 -7.65 -4.99 -8.54
C GLY A 168 -8.43 -3.92 -9.27
N LEU A 169 -9.45 -3.42 -8.58
CA LEU A 169 -10.32 -2.33 -8.98
C LEU A 169 -10.15 -1.19 -7.98
N LEU A 170 -9.84 -0.01 -8.49
CA LEU A 170 -9.84 1.24 -7.75
C LEU A 170 -11.16 1.95 -8.01
N GLU A 171 -12.08 1.89 -7.05
CA GLU A 171 -13.41 2.52 -7.12
C GLU A 171 -13.35 3.88 -6.40
N PRO A 172 -13.76 5.00 -7.03
CA PRO A 172 -13.77 6.32 -6.42
C PRO A 172 -14.76 6.39 -5.24
N TRP A 173 -14.48 7.24 -4.27
CA TRP A 173 -15.37 7.53 -3.13
C TRP A 173 -15.60 9.02 -2.93
#